data_AF-A0A2E2RM08-F1
#
_entry.id   AF-A0A2E2RM08-F1
#
_cell.length_a   1.000
_cell.length_b   1.000
_cell.length_c   1.000
_cell.angle_alpha   90.00
_cell.angle_beta   90.00
_cell.angle_gamma   90.00
#
_symmetry.space_group_name_H-M   'P 1'
#
loop_
_entity.id
_entity.type
_entity.pdbx_description
1 polymer ?
#
loop_
_entity_poly.entity_id
_entity_poly.type
_entity_poly.pdbx_seq_one_letter_code
_entity_poly.pdbx_strand_id
1 'polypeptide(L)'
;MLDIFESAIRKKLADVRHGRLNSQYKTFIDRHKSELTIIGGDKTSLFKSGGPIVVFCCRDEALRLPYFLQYYRELGVEGFIAIDNMSSDGTRDLLLEQNDVVLIEANGSYLSARCGLYWVNHVLRDLVAEGRWVLLVDIDELLVFRGVENRSIFELIADAESAGDGVVYTPMIDMYSRLDLGEVRYKQGERFIDTCKYFDGLDTYKFQSKRSGFGVEGGVRDRVFFRSEDGKNKINLSKYSFFKWRDGMLIKTAHSLSPKYIQKTNTVAALLHFKFFHDFREKVEVAVRDNLHWNNSEEYKVYWGALKSGRPLSLFSDISQEYVDSSSLQRLFDLPGER
;
A
#
# COMPACT_ATOMS: atom_id res chain seq x y z
N MET A 1 -34.40 13.53 9.11
CA MET A 1 -35.18 12.57 8.29
C MET A 1 -34.92 12.76 6.79
N LEU A 2 -34.94 14.01 6.28
CA LEU A 2 -34.56 14.36 4.89
C LEU A 2 -33.13 13.92 4.51
N ASP A 3 -32.12 14.15 5.36
CA ASP A 3 -30.72 13.76 5.06
C ASP A 3 -30.51 12.24 4.95
N ILE A 4 -31.23 11.46 5.75
CA ILE A 4 -31.17 9.99 5.71
C ILE A 4 -31.76 9.48 4.39
N PHE A 5 -32.87 10.09 3.96
CA PHE A 5 -33.54 9.73 2.72
C PHE A 5 -32.72 10.13 1.48
N GLU A 6 -32.11 11.32 1.49
CA GLU A 6 -31.17 11.74 0.44
C GLU A 6 -29.92 10.85 0.38
N SER A 7 -29.34 10.49 1.53
CA SER A 7 -28.20 9.58 1.60
C SER A 7 -28.54 8.19 1.01
N ALA A 8 -29.71 7.66 1.34
CA ALA A 8 -30.19 6.38 0.81
C ALA A 8 -30.41 6.41 -0.70
N ILE A 9 -31.00 7.49 -1.24
CA ILE A 9 -31.19 7.68 -2.68
C ILE A 9 -29.83 7.79 -3.39
N ARG A 10 -28.90 8.57 -2.86
CA ARG A 10 -27.55 8.73 -3.41
C ARG A 10 -26.79 7.40 -3.42
N LYS A 11 -26.90 6.60 -2.35
CA LYS A 11 -26.35 5.24 -2.28
C LYS A 11 -26.93 4.36 -3.38
N LYS A 12 -28.26 4.31 -3.50
CA LYS A 12 -28.95 3.51 -4.53
C LYS A 12 -28.54 3.91 -5.96
N LEU A 13 -28.43 5.20 -6.25
CA LEU A 13 -27.94 5.70 -7.55
C LEU A 13 -26.47 5.35 -7.80
N ALA A 14 -25.62 5.40 -6.77
CA ALA A 14 -24.24 4.98 -6.86
C ALA A 14 -24.12 3.47 -7.11
N ASP A 15 -24.95 2.66 -6.47
CA ASP A 15 -25.00 1.19 -6.65
C ASP A 15 -25.43 0.81 -8.07
N VAL A 16 -26.44 1.49 -8.65
CA VAL A 16 -26.84 1.27 -10.06
C VAL A 16 -25.71 1.63 -11.03
N ARG A 17 -25.03 2.77 -10.83
CA ARG A 17 -23.87 3.17 -11.65
C ARG A 17 -22.69 2.19 -11.48
N HIS A 18 -22.41 1.76 -10.26
CA HIS A 18 -21.39 0.75 -9.92
C HIS A 18 -21.68 -0.56 -10.65
N GLY A 19 -22.93 -1.05 -10.62
CA GLY A 19 -23.33 -2.26 -11.33
C GLY A 19 -23.02 -2.24 -12.83
N ARG A 20 -23.32 -1.13 -13.52
CA ARG A 20 -23.10 -0.99 -14.97
C ARG A 20 -21.63 -0.83 -15.36
N LEU A 21 -20.85 -0.07 -14.59
CA LEU A 21 -19.42 0.15 -14.85
C LEU A 21 -18.55 -1.06 -14.45
N ASN A 22 -19.08 -1.96 -13.61
CA ASN A 22 -18.32 -3.10 -13.11
C ASN A 22 -18.41 -4.35 -13.95
N SER A 23 -19.43 -4.52 -14.80
CA SER A 23 -19.51 -5.72 -15.64
C SER A 23 -18.27 -5.83 -16.53
N GLN A 24 -17.91 -4.75 -17.24
CA GLN A 24 -16.68 -4.70 -18.04
C GLN A 24 -15.41 -4.87 -17.19
N TYR A 25 -15.33 -4.21 -16.03
CA TYR A 25 -14.16 -4.31 -15.16
C TYR A 25 -13.97 -5.73 -14.59
N LYS A 26 -15.07 -6.41 -14.23
CA LYS A 26 -15.07 -7.81 -13.80
C LYS A 26 -14.61 -8.72 -14.93
N THR A 27 -15.06 -8.48 -16.16
CA THR A 27 -14.55 -9.23 -17.33
C THR A 27 -13.03 -9.06 -17.51
N PHE A 28 -12.46 -7.87 -17.29
CA PHE A 28 -11.01 -7.70 -17.31
C PHE A 28 -10.33 -8.49 -16.18
N ILE A 29 -10.84 -8.41 -14.94
CA ILE A 29 -10.34 -9.23 -13.82
C ILE A 29 -10.35 -10.72 -14.16
N ASP A 30 -11.47 -11.22 -14.71
CA ASP A 30 -11.65 -12.63 -15.02
C ASP A 30 -10.70 -13.15 -16.11
N ARG A 31 -10.28 -12.28 -17.05
CA ARG A 31 -9.29 -12.65 -18.08
C ARG A 31 -7.91 -12.97 -17.50
N HIS A 32 -7.57 -12.38 -16.36
CA HIS A 32 -6.29 -12.61 -15.69
C HIS A 32 -6.36 -13.78 -14.69
N LYS A 33 -7.52 -14.44 -14.51
CA LYS A 33 -7.65 -15.61 -13.62
C LYS A 33 -6.71 -16.74 -14.01
N SER A 34 -6.56 -17.02 -15.30
CA SER A 34 -5.71 -18.11 -15.81
C SER A 34 -4.22 -17.86 -15.60
N GLU A 35 -3.83 -16.65 -15.22
CA GLU A 35 -2.44 -16.31 -14.92
C GLU A 35 -2.05 -16.68 -13.49
N LEU A 36 -3.02 -17.05 -12.64
CA LEU A 36 -2.84 -17.28 -11.21
C LEU A 36 -2.90 -18.76 -10.85
N THR A 37 -1.84 -19.24 -10.21
CA THR A 37 -1.75 -20.62 -9.70
C THR A 37 -1.35 -20.59 -8.24
N ILE A 38 -2.12 -21.24 -7.37
CA ILE A 38 -1.70 -21.42 -5.97
C ILE A 38 -0.66 -22.52 -5.93
N ILE A 39 0.55 -22.18 -5.49
CA ILE A 39 1.73 -23.05 -5.50
C ILE A 39 2.21 -23.44 -4.09
N GLY A 40 1.67 -22.83 -3.03
CA GLY A 40 2.02 -23.15 -1.65
C GLY A 40 1.04 -22.60 -0.61
N GLY A 41 1.17 -23.09 0.63
CA GLY A 41 0.36 -22.69 1.79
C GLY A 41 -0.85 -23.57 2.08
N ASP A 42 -1.24 -23.67 3.35
CA ASP A 42 -2.52 -24.28 3.75
C ASP A 42 -3.65 -23.24 3.68
N LYS A 43 -4.46 -23.33 2.62
CA LYS A 43 -5.67 -22.50 2.48
C LYS A 43 -6.64 -22.67 3.65
N THR A 44 -6.68 -23.87 4.23
CA THR A 44 -7.66 -24.24 5.24
C THR A 44 -7.42 -23.50 6.54
N SER A 45 -6.16 -23.36 6.96
CA SER A 45 -5.79 -22.58 8.14
C SER A 45 -6.10 -21.09 7.94
N LEU A 46 -5.71 -20.53 6.79
CA LEU A 46 -5.98 -19.12 6.46
C LEU A 46 -7.49 -18.82 6.41
N PHE A 47 -8.31 -19.73 5.87
CA PHE A 47 -9.76 -19.53 5.77
C PHE A 47 -10.52 -19.81 7.07
N LYS A 48 -9.94 -20.56 8.01
CA LYS A 48 -10.51 -20.76 9.36
C LYS A 48 -10.22 -19.60 10.29
N SER A 49 -9.11 -18.89 10.07
CA SER A 49 -8.77 -17.65 10.75
C SER A 49 -9.77 -16.54 10.35
N GLY A 50 -10.42 -15.95 11.34
CA GLY A 50 -11.37 -14.83 11.15
C GLY A 50 -10.71 -13.45 11.26
N GLY A 51 -9.47 -13.39 11.74
CA GLY A 51 -8.74 -12.15 11.94
C GLY A 51 -8.14 -11.55 10.67
N PRO A 52 -7.44 -10.42 10.81
CA PRO A 52 -6.95 -9.65 9.68
C PRO A 52 -5.85 -10.38 8.92
N ILE A 53 -5.84 -10.18 7.60
CA ILE A 53 -4.82 -10.70 6.70
C ILE A 53 -4.11 -9.59 5.94
N VAL A 54 -2.90 -9.90 5.50
CA VAL A 54 -2.16 -9.06 4.55
C VAL A 54 -2.22 -9.68 3.16
N VAL A 55 -2.48 -8.86 2.16
CA VAL A 55 -2.43 -9.23 0.74
C VAL A 55 -1.42 -8.33 0.06
N PHE A 56 -0.47 -8.91 -0.68
CA PHE A 56 0.55 -8.15 -1.37
C PHE A 56 0.92 -8.79 -2.70
N CYS A 57 1.35 -7.96 -3.64
CA CYS A 57 1.96 -8.39 -4.90
C CYS A 57 3.46 -8.12 -4.81
N CYS A 58 4.29 -9.04 -5.26
CA CYS A 58 5.73 -8.90 -5.15
C CYS A 58 6.46 -9.45 -6.37
N ARG A 59 7.68 -8.96 -6.56
CA ARG A 59 8.67 -9.51 -7.49
C ARG A 59 10.04 -9.09 -7.00
N ASP A 60 10.91 -10.07 -6.79
CA ASP A 60 12.30 -9.88 -6.39
C ASP A 60 12.43 -9.01 -5.12
N GLU A 61 11.80 -9.46 -4.03
CA GLU A 61 11.72 -8.78 -2.73
C GLU A 61 12.37 -9.57 -1.57
N ALA A 62 13.28 -10.51 -1.87
CA ALA A 62 13.92 -11.34 -0.85
C ALA A 62 14.60 -10.48 0.21
N LEU A 63 15.14 -9.33 -0.19
CA LEU A 63 15.77 -8.37 0.72
C LEU A 63 14.84 -7.91 1.84
N ARG A 64 13.59 -7.54 1.54
CA ARG A 64 12.65 -6.89 2.47
C ARG A 64 11.70 -7.89 3.12
N LEU A 65 11.38 -8.97 2.43
CA LEU A 65 10.32 -9.91 2.80
C LEU A 65 10.44 -10.45 4.24
N PRO A 66 11.62 -10.87 4.76
CA PRO A 66 11.69 -11.45 6.10
C PRO A 66 11.22 -10.51 7.21
N TYR A 67 11.67 -9.25 7.19
CA TYR A 67 11.24 -8.28 8.19
C TYR A 67 9.78 -7.84 7.98
N PHE A 68 9.34 -7.70 6.72
CA PHE A 68 7.94 -7.41 6.41
C PHE A 68 6.97 -8.44 7.05
N LEU A 69 7.25 -9.73 6.86
CA LEU A 69 6.42 -10.79 7.45
C LEU A 69 6.48 -10.76 8.98
N GLN A 70 7.68 -10.61 9.54
CA GLN A 70 7.86 -10.49 10.99
C GLN A 70 7.04 -9.33 11.58
N TYR A 71 7.17 -8.13 11.00
CA TYR A 71 6.48 -6.93 11.46
C TYR A 71 4.96 -7.14 11.54
N TYR A 72 4.37 -7.70 10.49
CA TYR A 72 2.93 -7.89 10.45
C TYR A 72 2.44 -9.01 11.38
N ARG A 73 3.24 -10.06 11.59
CA ARG A 73 2.96 -11.08 12.61
C ARG A 73 2.96 -10.47 14.00
N GLU A 74 3.97 -9.66 14.33
CA GLU A 74 4.06 -8.94 15.61
C GLU A 74 2.89 -7.96 15.80
N LEU A 75 2.42 -7.34 14.72
CA LEU A 75 1.25 -6.47 14.73
C LEU A 75 -0.07 -7.22 14.97
N GLY A 76 -0.09 -8.55 14.80
CA GLY A 76 -1.26 -9.41 15.03
C GLY A 76 -2.01 -9.84 13.77
N VAL A 77 -1.38 -9.75 12.59
CA VAL A 77 -1.92 -10.33 11.35
C VAL A 77 -1.94 -11.86 11.47
N GLU A 78 -3.05 -12.49 11.08
CA GLU A 78 -3.25 -13.94 11.23
C GLU A 78 -2.85 -14.75 9.99
N GLY A 79 -2.50 -14.07 8.89
CA GLY A 79 -1.94 -14.73 7.73
C GLY A 79 -1.80 -13.82 6.51
N PHE A 80 -1.22 -14.40 5.46
CA PHE A 80 -0.77 -13.67 4.29
C PHE A 80 -1.28 -14.33 3.01
N ILE A 81 -1.62 -13.52 2.01
CA ILE A 81 -1.77 -13.96 0.62
C ILE A 81 -0.74 -13.21 -0.22
N ALA A 82 0.27 -13.94 -0.67
CA ALA A 82 1.34 -13.42 -1.50
C ALA A 82 1.06 -13.73 -2.98
N ILE A 83 1.06 -12.70 -3.83
CA ILE A 83 1.00 -12.83 -5.28
C ILE A 83 2.41 -12.57 -5.82
N ASP A 84 3.16 -13.64 -6.11
CA ASP A 84 4.51 -13.58 -6.64
C ASP A 84 4.49 -13.51 -8.18
N ASN A 85 5.00 -12.42 -8.75
CA ASN A 85 5.10 -12.25 -10.19
C ASN A 85 6.46 -12.73 -10.72
N MET A 86 6.67 -14.03 -10.63
CA MET A 86 7.83 -14.75 -11.19
C MET A 86 9.16 -14.25 -10.62
N SER A 87 9.29 -14.20 -9.29
CA SER A 87 10.57 -13.82 -8.66
C SER A 87 11.70 -14.80 -8.98
N SER A 88 12.92 -14.28 -8.94
CA SER A 88 14.16 -14.93 -9.33
C SER A 88 15.30 -14.77 -8.32
N ASP A 89 15.08 -14.00 -7.26
CA ASP A 89 16.06 -13.66 -6.21
C ASP A 89 15.97 -14.53 -4.93
N GLY A 90 15.14 -15.56 -4.94
CA GLY A 90 14.82 -16.39 -3.77
C GLY A 90 13.58 -15.97 -2.99
N THR A 91 12.87 -14.90 -3.38
CA THR A 91 11.60 -14.48 -2.76
C THR A 91 10.60 -15.63 -2.69
N ARG A 92 10.46 -16.38 -3.78
CA ARG A 92 9.53 -17.51 -3.88
C ARG A 92 9.85 -18.59 -2.85
N ASP A 93 11.11 -18.96 -2.71
CA ASP A 93 11.53 -20.02 -1.79
C ASP A 93 11.29 -19.60 -0.35
N LEU A 94 11.63 -18.35 0.00
CA LEU A 94 11.33 -17.77 1.31
C LEU A 94 9.83 -17.81 1.63
N LEU A 95 8.96 -17.52 0.66
CA LEU A 95 7.50 -17.57 0.84
C LEU A 95 6.97 -19.00 1.00
N LEU A 96 7.52 -19.97 0.26
CA LEU A 96 7.13 -21.39 0.36
C LEU A 96 7.45 -22.01 1.72
N GLU A 97 8.45 -21.48 2.43
CA GLU A 97 8.83 -21.91 3.77
C GLU A 97 7.88 -21.42 4.87
N GLN A 98 6.95 -20.50 4.56
CA GLN A 98 6.06 -19.89 5.55
C GLN A 98 4.71 -20.62 5.64
N ASN A 99 4.39 -21.15 6.83
CA ASN A 99 3.15 -21.92 7.05
C ASN A 99 1.87 -21.06 7.07
N ASP A 100 2.01 -19.76 7.29
CA ASP A 100 0.94 -18.76 7.37
C ASP A 100 0.79 -17.93 6.08
N VAL A 101 1.46 -18.35 4.99
CA VAL A 101 1.37 -17.72 3.67
C VAL A 101 0.63 -18.64 2.70
N VAL A 102 -0.39 -18.13 2.03
CA VAL A 102 -0.89 -18.70 0.77
C VAL A 102 -0.14 -18.04 -0.38
N LEU A 103 0.66 -18.82 -1.10
CA LEU A 103 1.48 -18.34 -2.21
C LEU A 103 0.79 -18.60 -3.55
N ILE A 104 0.60 -17.52 -4.30
CA ILE A 104 0.05 -17.50 -5.65
C ILE A 104 1.14 -17.05 -6.61
N GLU A 105 1.49 -17.92 -7.55
CA GLU A 105 2.30 -17.54 -8.70
C GLU A 105 1.42 -16.80 -9.71
N ALA A 106 1.88 -15.65 -10.17
CA ALA A 106 1.29 -14.88 -11.25
C ALA A 106 2.24 -14.87 -12.46
N ASN A 107 1.92 -15.61 -13.51
CA ASN A 107 2.77 -15.74 -14.71
C ASN A 107 2.43 -14.72 -15.81
N GLY A 108 1.48 -13.82 -15.56
CA GLY A 108 1.05 -12.78 -16.49
C GLY A 108 1.92 -11.52 -16.47
N SER A 109 1.62 -10.60 -17.39
CA SER A 109 2.26 -9.27 -17.44
C SER A 109 1.71 -8.37 -16.33
N TYR A 110 2.58 -7.90 -15.43
CA TYR A 110 2.23 -6.96 -14.36
C TYR A 110 1.51 -5.72 -14.88
N LEU A 111 2.02 -5.12 -15.97
CA LEU A 111 1.43 -3.94 -16.59
C LEU A 111 0.04 -4.23 -17.16
N SER A 112 -0.11 -5.34 -17.89
CA SER A 112 -1.38 -5.78 -18.48
C SER A 112 -2.41 -6.11 -17.40
N ALA A 113 -1.97 -6.67 -16.28
CA ALA A 113 -2.75 -6.91 -15.07
C ALA A 113 -3.09 -5.62 -14.28
N ARG A 114 -2.86 -4.44 -14.88
CA ARG A 114 -3.05 -3.11 -14.30
C ARG A 114 -2.22 -2.94 -13.02
N CYS A 115 -0.92 -3.21 -13.13
CA CYS A 115 0.01 -3.22 -12.01
C CYS A 115 -0.47 -4.18 -10.91
N GLY A 116 -0.80 -5.42 -11.29
CA GLY A 116 -1.25 -6.49 -10.39
C GLY A 116 -2.65 -6.32 -9.78
N LEU A 117 -3.33 -5.19 -9.99
CA LEU A 117 -4.67 -4.95 -9.40
C LEU A 117 -5.71 -5.96 -9.86
N TYR A 118 -5.63 -6.47 -11.09
CA TYR A 118 -6.56 -7.51 -11.54
C TYR A 118 -6.36 -8.81 -10.78
N TRP A 119 -5.11 -9.18 -10.47
CA TRP A 119 -4.82 -10.35 -9.64
C TRP A 119 -5.32 -10.17 -8.21
N VAL A 120 -5.05 -9.02 -7.59
CA VAL A 120 -5.53 -8.70 -6.24
C VAL A 120 -7.06 -8.79 -6.17
N ASN A 121 -7.79 -8.16 -7.09
CA ASN A 121 -9.25 -8.24 -7.10
C ASN A 121 -9.76 -9.68 -7.28
N HIS A 122 -9.07 -10.49 -8.07
CA HIS A 122 -9.41 -11.90 -8.25
C HIS A 122 -9.25 -12.67 -6.94
N VAL A 123 -8.10 -12.51 -6.28
CA VAL A 123 -7.77 -13.13 -4.99
C VAL A 123 -8.77 -12.74 -3.91
N LEU A 124 -9.07 -11.45 -3.76
CA LEU A 124 -10.01 -10.98 -2.75
C LEU A 124 -11.40 -11.59 -2.96
N ARG A 125 -11.88 -11.64 -4.20
CA ARG A 125 -13.20 -12.19 -4.52
C ARG A 125 -13.31 -13.70 -4.30
N ASP A 126 -12.28 -14.45 -4.70
CA ASP A 126 -12.36 -15.91 -4.73
C ASP A 126 -11.86 -16.55 -3.41
N LEU A 127 -10.99 -15.86 -2.66
CA LEU A 127 -10.31 -16.44 -1.48
C LEU A 127 -10.62 -15.73 -0.16
N VAL A 128 -11.12 -14.50 -0.16
CA VAL A 128 -11.35 -13.75 1.09
C VAL A 128 -12.83 -13.76 1.47
N ALA A 129 -13.11 -14.27 2.67
CA ALA A 129 -14.47 -14.30 3.22
C ALA A 129 -15.00 -12.87 3.45
N GLU A 130 -16.30 -12.68 3.16
CA GLU A 130 -16.98 -11.41 3.45
C GLU A 130 -16.84 -11.05 4.94
N GLY A 131 -16.57 -9.77 5.20
CA GLY A 131 -16.44 -9.22 6.56
C GLY A 131 -15.05 -9.34 7.16
N ARG A 132 -14.09 -9.99 6.48
CA ARG A 132 -12.70 -10.05 6.95
C ARG A 132 -11.97 -8.74 6.71
N TRP A 133 -11.15 -8.33 7.67
CA TRP A 133 -10.25 -7.19 7.50
C TRP A 133 -9.03 -7.57 6.66
N VAL A 134 -8.71 -6.74 5.67
CA VAL A 134 -7.65 -6.95 4.71
C VAL A 134 -6.75 -5.74 4.67
N LEU A 135 -5.45 -5.97 4.80
CA LEU A 135 -4.40 -4.99 4.57
C LEU A 135 -3.71 -5.26 3.23
N LEU A 136 -3.94 -4.38 2.25
CA LEU A 136 -3.31 -4.38 0.94
C LEU A 136 -2.13 -3.39 0.92
N VAL A 137 -0.91 -3.92 0.92
CA VAL A 137 0.34 -3.14 1.02
C VAL A 137 1.41 -3.69 0.08
N ASP A 138 2.36 -2.84 -0.29
CA ASP A 138 3.60 -3.26 -0.94
C ASP A 138 4.62 -3.73 0.13
N ILE A 139 5.61 -4.56 -0.24
CA ILE A 139 6.56 -5.14 0.72
C ILE A 139 7.43 -4.08 1.41
N ASP A 140 7.62 -2.92 0.79
CA ASP A 140 8.33 -1.79 1.36
C ASP A 140 7.44 -0.85 2.20
N GLU A 141 6.23 -1.27 2.57
CA GLU A 141 5.28 -0.46 3.34
C GLU A 141 4.95 -1.10 4.69
N LEU A 142 5.05 -0.31 5.76
CA LEU A 142 4.66 -0.72 7.12
C LEU A 142 3.51 0.14 7.64
N LEU A 143 2.43 -0.50 8.07
CA LEU A 143 1.27 0.16 8.68
C LEU A 143 1.61 0.59 10.10
N VAL A 144 1.49 1.88 10.40
CA VAL A 144 1.59 2.45 11.75
C VAL A 144 0.32 3.22 12.09
N PHE A 145 -0.04 3.25 13.36
CA PHE A 145 -1.20 3.98 13.87
C PHE A 145 -0.92 4.49 15.28
N ARG A 146 -1.84 5.30 15.82
CA ARG A 146 -1.67 5.89 17.16
C ARG A 146 -1.44 4.81 18.22
N GLY A 147 -0.26 4.82 18.81
CA GLY A 147 0.14 3.91 19.88
C GLY A 147 0.51 2.50 19.41
N VAL A 148 0.83 2.30 18.13
CA VAL A 148 1.18 0.98 17.55
C VAL A 148 2.29 0.24 18.32
N GLU A 149 3.14 0.97 19.05
CA GLU A 149 4.20 0.41 19.90
C GLU A 149 3.65 -0.49 21.03
N ASN A 150 2.41 -0.26 21.46
CA ASN A 150 1.76 -0.97 22.56
C ASN A 150 0.38 -1.51 22.18
N ARG A 151 0.02 -1.46 20.89
CA ARG A 151 -1.31 -1.81 20.39
C ARG A 151 -1.19 -2.72 19.18
N SER A 152 -2.08 -3.70 19.11
CA SER A 152 -2.26 -4.62 18.00
C SER A 152 -3.16 -4.05 16.91
N ILE A 153 -3.13 -4.66 15.73
CA ILE A 153 -4.03 -4.33 14.62
C ILE A 153 -5.51 -4.50 14.98
N PHE A 154 -5.84 -5.37 15.94
CA PHE A 154 -7.21 -5.57 16.42
C PHE A 154 -7.77 -4.33 17.11
N GLU A 155 -6.93 -3.54 17.77
CA GLU A 155 -7.37 -2.31 18.41
C GLU A 155 -7.64 -1.21 17.39
N LEU A 156 -6.85 -1.14 16.30
CA LEU A 156 -7.17 -0.28 15.16
C LEU A 156 -8.49 -0.70 14.48
N ILE A 157 -8.72 -2.01 14.35
CA ILE A 157 -10.00 -2.54 13.84
C ILE A 157 -11.14 -2.12 14.76
N ALA A 158 -10.99 -2.28 16.09
CA ALA A 158 -12.02 -1.93 17.05
C ALA A 158 -12.33 -0.41 17.02
N ASP A 159 -11.32 0.43 16.88
CA ASP A 159 -11.49 1.88 16.71
C ASP A 159 -12.31 2.18 15.44
N ALA A 160 -11.95 1.56 14.31
CA ALA A 160 -12.66 1.74 13.04
C ALA A 160 -14.11 1.28 13.12
N GLU A 161 -14.36 0.08 13.66
CA GLU A 161 -15.70 -0.47 13.80
C GLU A 161 -16.57 0.36 14.76
N SER A 162 -15.98 0.88 15.83
CA SER A 162 -16.66 1.79 16.77
C SER A 162 -17.02 3.13 16.13
N ALA A 163 -16.21 3.61 15.18
CA ALA A 163 -16.50 4.79 14.37
C ALA A 163 -17.52 4.52 13.24
N GLY A 164 -17.90 3.24 13.02
CA GLY A 164 -18.74 2.82 11.89
C GLY A 164 -17.99 2.77 10.55
N ASP A 165 -16.66 2.82 10.58
CA ASP A 165 -15.79 2.84 9.42
C ASP A 165 -15.48 1.43 8.93
N GLY A 166 -15.67 1.18 7.64
CA GLY A 166 -15.27 -0.08 6.99
C GLY A 166 -13.92 -0.01 6.27
N VAL A 167 -13.24 1.13 6.35
CA VAL A 167 -11.99 1.44 5.67
C VAL A 167 -11.18 2.35 6.58
N VAL A 168 -9.87 2.21 6.62
CA VAL A 168 -8.95 3.14 7.28
C VAL A 168 -8.21 3.92 6.22
N TYR A 169 -8.11 5.24 6.41
CA TYR A 169 -7.32 6.09 5.55
C TYR A 169 -5.84 5.96 5.90
N THR A 170 -5.00 5.62 4.91
CA THR A 170 -3.58 5.31 5.12
C THR A 170 -2.70 6.17 4.22
N PRO A 171 -2.52 7.46 4.55
CA PRO A 171 -1.52 8.32 3.91
C PRO A 171 -0.10 7.76 4.11
N MET A 172 0.72 7.94 3.09
CA MET A 172 2.06 7.39 3.00
C MET A 172 3.11 8.46 3.34
N ILE A 173 4.07 8.07 4.17
CA ILE A 173 5.23 8.86 4.56
C ILE A 173 6.48 8.13 4.06
N ASP A 174 7.20 8.76 3.15
CA ASP A 174 8.43 8.20 2.59
C ASP A 174 9.58 8.31 3.61
N MET A 175 10.21 7.17 3.90
CA MET A 175 11.26 7.02 4.89
C MET A 175 12.64 6.93 4.22
N TYR A 176 13.62 7.62 4.77
CA TYR A 176 14.99 7.67 4.23
C TYR A 176 16.05 7.77 5.33
N SER A 177 17.30 7.57 4.93
CA SER A 177 18.47 7.69 5.80
C SER A 177 19.03 9.12 5.79
N ARG A 178 19.83 9.44 6.81
CA ARG A 178 20.67 10.65 6.81
C ARG A 178 21.86 10.53 5.85
N LEU A 179 22.26 9.32 5.52
CA LEU A 179 23.33 9.04 4.58
C LEU A 179 22.93 9.39 3.15
N ASP A 180 23.94 9.62 2.30
CA ASP A 180 23.70 9.68 0.87
C ASP A 180 23.14 8.34 0.38
N LEU A 181 22.24 8.38 -0.60
CA LEU A 181 21.53 7.19 -1.07
C LEU A 181 22.47 6.06 -1.53
N GLY A 182 23.64 6.40 -2.05
CA GLY A 182 24.68 5.44 -2.45
C GLY A 182 25.43 4.78 -1.28
N GLU A 183 25.28 5.30 -0.07
CA GLU A 183 25.92 4.82 1.16
C GLU A 183 24.96 4.07 2.08
N VAL A 184 23.65 4.20 1.87
CA VAL A 184 22.63 3.43 2.60
C VAL A 184 22.90 1.94 2.42
N ARG A 185 22.92 1.18 3.51
CA ARG A 185 23.04 -0.28 3.50
C ARG A 185 21.96 -0.84 4.41
N TYR A 186 20.98 -1.53 3.82
CA TYR A 186 19.97 -2.28 4.53
C TYR A 186 20.35 -3.75 4.46
N LYS A 187 20.25 -4.46 5.59
CA LYS A 187 20.49 -5.90 5.64
C LYS A 187 19.17 -6.64 5.85
N GLN A 188 18.98 -7.70 5.08
CA GLN A 188 17.80 -8.57 5.17
C GLN A 188 17.52 -8.98 6.63
N GLY A 189 16.27 -8.83 7.05
CA GLY A 189 15.79 -9.20 8.39
C GLY A 189 15.98 -8.11 9.46
N GLU A 190 16.74 -7.05 9.19
CA GLU A 190 16.80 -5.89 10.11
C GLU A 190 15.53 -5.05 10.03
N ARG A 191 15.26 -4.27 11.07
CA ARG A 191 14.10 -3.36 11.06
C ARG A 191 14.33 -2.26 10.04
N PHE A 192 13.35 -2.03 9.16
CA PHE A 192 13.47 -0.98 8.13
C PHE A 192 13.78 0.41 8.73
N ILE A 193 13.18 0.70 9.88
CA ILE A 193 13.35 1.97 10.59
C ILE A 193 14.78 2.17 11.11
N ASP A 194 15.52 1.11 11.41
CA ASP A 194 16.90 1.25 11.92
C ASP A 194 17.84 1.79 10.82
N THR A 195 17.51 1.53 9.54
CA THR A 195 18.25 2.05 8.39
C THR A 195 17.73 3.41 7.91
N CYS A 196 16.40 3.55 7.84
CA CYS A 196 15.72 4.73 7.29
C CYS A 196 14.69 5.28 8.28
N LYS A 197 15.14 6.06 9.25
CA LYS A 197 14.28 6.66 10.29
C LYS A 197 13.82 8.08 10.02
N TYR A 198 14.31 8.74 8.97
CA TYR A 198 14.01 10.13 8.69
C TYR A 198 12.90 10.25 7.66
N PHE A 199 12.10 11.31 7.76
CA PHE A 199 11.06 11.68 6.82
C PHE A 199 11.01 13.21 6.70
N ASP A 200 10.35 13.73 5.67
CA ASP A 200 10.12 15.17 5.59
C ASP A 200 9.08 15.59 6.64
N GLY A 201 9.29 16.72 7.32
CA GLY A 201 8.31 17.22 8.27
C GLY A 201 6.91 17.34 7.66
N LEU A 202 5.86 17.06 8.45
CA LEU A 202 4.48 16.97 7.96
C LEU A 202 3.95 18.27 7.32
N ASP A 203 4.56 19.42 7.60
CA ASP A 203 4.26 20.71 6.96
C ASP A 203 4.63 20.77 5.47
N THR A 204 5.44 19.83 4.99
CA THR A 204 5.79 19.67 3.57
C THR A 204 4.72 18.91 2.78
N TYR A 205 3.74 18.33 3.47
CA TYR A 205 2.67 17.53 2.87
C TYR A 205 1.40 18.36 2.72
N LYS A 206 0.69 18.18 1.60
CA LYS A 206 -0.61 18.79 1.31
C LYS A 206 -1.69 17.74 1.40
N PHE A 207 -2.40 17.73 2.52
CA PHE A 207 -3.56 16.87 2.76
C PHE A 207 -4.82 17.53 2.19
N GLN A 208 -5.52 16.85 1.29
CA GLN A 208 -6.67 17.40 0.59
C GLN A 208 -7.89 16.48 0.77
N SER A 209 -8.96 17.02 1.33
CA SER A 209 -10.27 16.36 1.30
C SER A 209 -10.82 16.35 -0.12
N LYS A 210 -11.30 15.18 -0.57
CA LYS A 210 -11.93 14.97 -1.88
C LYS A 210 -13.37 14.52 -1.64
N ARG A 211 -14.21 14.66 -2.67
CA ARG A 211 -15.63 14.23 -2.65
C ARG A 211 -15.82 12.77 -2.20
N SER A 212 -14.81 11.92 -2.35
CA SER A 212 -14.86 10.50 -2.00
C SER A 212 -13.52 10.05 -1.42
N GLY A 213 -13.15 10.67 -0.30
CA GLY A 213 -11.97 10.33 0.50
C GLY A 213 -10.89 11.42 0.45
N PHE A 214 -9.61 11.07 0.47
CA PHE A 214 -8.51 12.03 0.66
C PHE A 214 -7.36 11.84 -0.34
N GLY A 215 -6.62 12.92 -0.59
CA GLY A 215 -5.35 12.92 -1.33
C GLY A 215 -4.21 13.46 -0.47
N VAL A 216 -3.01 12.97 -0.71
CA VAL A 216 -1.78 13.52 -0.12
C VAL A 216 -0.76 13.71 -1.24
N GLU A 217 -0.06 14.84 -1.21
CA GLU A 217 1.03 15.17 -2.12
C GLU A 217 2.14 15.84 -1.31
N GLY A 218 3.37 15.87 -1.82
CA GLY A 218 4.50 16.57 -1.20
C GLY A 218 5.59 15.62 -0.70
N GLY A 219 6.25 16.00 0.40
CA GLY A 219 7.34 15.24 1.01
C GLY A 219 8.60 15.12 0.14
N VAL A 220 9.47 14.18 0.51
CA VAL A 220 10.81 14.02 -0.08
C VAL A 220 10.78 13.76 -1.57
N ARG A 221 9.78 12.99 -2.04
CA ARG A 221 9.68 12.68 -3.47
C ARG A 221 9.46 13.94 -4.28
N ASP A 222 8.51 14.77 -3.85
CA ASP A 222 8.27 16.05 -4.51
C ASP A 222 9.49 16.98 -4.41
N ARG A 223 10.05 17.16 -3.21
CA ARG A 223 11.21 18.04 -2.99
C ARG A 223 12.41 17.68 -3.86
N VAL A 224 12.77 16.40 -3.89
CA VAL A 224 14.05 15.95 -4.48
C VAL A 224 13.92 15.65 -5.96
N PHE A 225 12.84 14.98 -6.37
CA PHE A 225 12.73 14.40 -7.70
C PHE A 225 11.78 15.17 -8.62
N PHE A 226 10.59 15.53 -8.16
CA PHE A 226 9.55 16.08 -9.04
C PHE A 226 9.57 17.60 -9.12
N ARG A 227 10.03 18.27 -8.06
CA ARG A 227 10.13 19.74 -7.93
C ARG A 227 8.90 20.42 -8.50
N SER A 228 7.71 19.98 -8.08
CA SER A 228 6.46 20.34 -8.77
C SER A 228 6.02 21.79 -8.46
N GLU A 229 6.77 22.78 -8.96
CA GLU A 229 6.43 24.20 -8.86
C GLU A 229 5.11 24.52 -9.59
N ASP A 230 4.82 23.81 -10.70
CA ASP A 230 3.62 24.00 -11.54
C ASP A 230 2.51 22.96 -11.29
N GLY A 231 2.71 22.05 -10.34
CA GLY A 231 1.77 20.98 -10.01
C GLY A 231 1.55 19.91 -11.10
N LYS A 232 2.40 19.84 -12.13
CA LYS A 232 2.22 18.93 -13.27
C LYS A 232 2.78 17.51 -13.11
N ASN A 233 3.49 17.20 -12.02
CA ASN A 233 4.08 15.86 -11.79
C ASN A 233 3.94 15.42 -10.32
N LYS A 234 2.73 15.48 -9.77
CA LYS A 234 2.50 15.15 -8.36
C LYS A 234 2.21 13.68 -8.16
N ILE A 235 2.94 13.07 -7.22
CA ILE A 235 2.63 11.71 -6.77
C ILE A 235 1.52 11.77 -5.73
N ASN A 236 0.51 10.93 -5.92
CA ASN A 236 -0.50 10.73 -4.90
C ASN A 236 0.00 9.75 -3.83
N LEU A 237 0.20 10.26 -2.62
CA LEU A 237 0.69 9.54 -1.46
C LEU A 237 -0.46 8.99 -0.59
N SER A 238 -1.69 8.94 -1.10
CA SER A 238 -2.83 8.40 -0.36
C SER A 238 -3.20 6.97 -0.75
N LYS A 239 -3.17 6.02 0.17
CA LYS A 239 -3.70 4.66 -0.08
C LYS A 239 -4.96 4.38 0.76
N TYR A 240 -5.78 3.45 0.28
CA TYR A 240 -6.82 2.79 1.09
C TYR A 240 -6.40 1.35 1.29
N SER A 241 -5.38 1.18 2.13
CA SER A 241 -4.73 -0.12 2.28
C SER A 241 -5.45 -1.02 3.27
N PHE A 242 -6.18 -0.49 4.25
CA PHE A 242 -6.80 -1.32 5.28
C PHE A 242 -8.32 -1.20 5.27
N PHE A 243 -9.03 -2.30 5.01
CA PHE A 243 -10.48 -2.29 4.81
C PHE A 243 -11.13 -3.62 5.18
N LYS A 244 -12.40 -3.55 5.56
CA LYS A 244 -13.28 -4.71 5.76
C LYS A 244 -13.82 -5.14 4.41
N TRP A 245 -13.42 -6.32 3.93
CA TRP A 245 -13.84 -6.86 2.64
C TRP A 245 -15.36 -7.08 2.59
N ARG A 246 -15.97 -6.69 1.47
CA ARG A 246 -17.40 -6.92 1.19
C ARG A 246 -17.57 -7.38 -0.25
N ASP A 247 -18.47 -8.32 -0.45
CA ASP A 247 -18.77 -8.82 -1.79
C ASP A 247 -19.25 -7.69 -2.70
N GLY A 248 -18.64 -7.63 -3.89
CA GLY A 248 -18.90 -6.55 -4.85
C GLY A 248 -18.06 -5.29 -4.66
N MET A 249 -17.19 -5.23 -3.64
CA MET A 249 -16.10 -4.26 -3.60
C MET A 249 -15.08 -4.51 -4.71
N LEU A 250 -14.44 -3.44 -5.17
CA LEU A 250 -13.34 -3.52 -6.13
C LEU A 250 -12.24 -2.52 -5.78
N ILE A 251 -10.99 -2.94 -5.91
CA ILE A 251 -9.81 -2.08 -5.84
C ILE A 251 -9.57 -1.53 -7.25
N LYS A 252 -9.92 -0.27 -7.52
CA LYS A 252 -9.82 0.33 -8.87
C LYS A 252 -8.43 0.90 -9.14
N THR A 253 -7.79 1.42 -8.10
CA THR A 253 -6.39 1.85 -8.02
C THR A 253 -5.92 1.63 -6.59
N ALA A 254 -4.61 1.70 -6.33
CA ALA A 254 -4.08 1.74 -4.96
C ALA A 254 -4.66 2.89 -4.10
N HIS A 255 -5.22 3.90 -4.77
CA HIS A 255 -5.79 5.11 -4.17
C HIS A 255 -7.31 5.14 -4.24
N SER A 256 -8.00 4.08 -4.67
CA SER A 256 -9.46 4.11 -4.76
C SER A 256 -10.15 2.76 -4.71
N LEU A 257 -11.13 2.68 -3.82
CA LEU A 257 -12.07 1.57 -3.70
C LEU A 257 -13.42 1.91 -4.37
N SER A 258 -14.11 0.88 -4.83
CA SER A 258 -15.46 0.98 -5.39
C SER A 258 -16.42 0.05 -4.64
N PRO A 259 -17.66 0.47 -4.34
CA PRO A 259 -18.26 1.76 -4.71
C PRO A 259 -17.70 2.92 -3.87
N LYS A 260 -17.53 4.10 -4.49
CA LYS A 260 -16.75 5.21 -3.91
C LYS A 260 -17.20 5.69 -2.53
N TYR A 261 -18.46 5.46 -2.14
CA TYR A 261 -18.99 5.89 -0.84
C TYR A 261 -18.41 5.11 0.34
N ILE A 262 -17.87 3.91 0.13
CA ILE A 262 -17.27 3.09 1.20
C ILE A 262 -15.94 3.66 1.71
N GLN A 263 -15.32 4.55 0.93
CA GLN A 263 -14.03 5.18 1.28
C GLN A 263 -14.18 6.30 2.30
N LYS A 264 -15.41 6.68 2.67
CA LYS A 264 -15.62 7.64 3.75
C LYS A 264 -15.21 6.99 5.06
N THR A 265 -14.26 7.61 5.74
CA THR A 265 -13.71 7.14 7.00
C THR A 265 -13.21 8.32 7.82
N ASN A 266 -13.34 8.22 9.14
CA ASN A 266 -12.69 9.10 10.10
C ASN A 266 -11.50 8.42 10.78
N THR A 267 -11.25 7.16 10.49
CA THR A 267 -10.14 6.42 11.07
C THR A 267 -8.91 6.59 10.19
N VAL A 268 -7.85 7.14 10.77
CA VAL A 268 -6.58 7.44 10.07
C VAL A 268 -5.44 6.65 10.69
N ALA A 269 -4.67 6.00 9.83
CA ALA A 269 -3.37 5.39 10.14
C ALA A 269 -2.33 5.96 9.17
N ALA A 270 -1.15 5.36 9.06
CA ALA A 270 -0.13 5.74 8.09
C ALA A 270 0.58 4.53 7.51
N LEU A 271 1.12 4.68 6.31
CA LEU A 271 2.12 3.77 5.76
C LEU A 271 3.48 4.44 5.80
N LEU A 272 4.42 3.85 6.55
CA LEU A 272 5.83 4.18 6.40
C LEU A 272 6.35 3.44 5.17
N HIS A 273 6.90 4.15 4.20
CA HIS A 273 7.32 3.60 2.91
C HIS A 273 8.84 3.68 2.71
N PHE A 274 9.47 2.52 2.59
CA PHE A 274 10.92 2.31 2.64
C PHE A 274 11.51 2.03 1.26
N LYS A 275 11.28 2.97 0.34
CA LYS A 275 11.73 2.87 -1.04
C LYS A 275 13.26 3.00 -1.18
N PHE A 276 13.89 3.76 -0.29
CA PHE A 276 15.25 4.28 -0.46
C PHE A 276 16.32 3.45 0.25
N PHE A 277 16.37 2.16 -0.06
CA PHE A 277 17.48 1.28 0.33
C PHE A 277 18.55 1.20 -0.76
N HIS A 278 19.61 0.43 -0.49
CA HIS A 278 20.78 0.29 -1.36
C HIS A 278 20.47 -0.25 -2.77
N ASP A 279 19.40 -1.05 -2.91
CA ASP A 279 18.92 -1.63 -4.16
C ASP A 279 18.04 -0.67 -4.97
N PHE A 280 17.73 0.53 -4.45
CA PHE A 280 16.84 1.48 -5.13
C PHE A 280 17.31 1.81 -6.55
N ARG A 281 18.62 1.98 -6.76
CA ARG A 281 19.18 2.26 -8.08
C ARG A 281 18.89 1.13 -9.06
N GLU A 282 19.16 -0.11 -8.66
CA GLU A 282 18.91 -1.29 -9.48
C GLU A 282 17.42 -1.41 -9.81
N LYS A 283 16.55 -1.24 -8.81
CA LYS A 283 15.09 -1.22 -9.03
C LYS A 283 14.65 -0.15 -10.03
N VAL A 284 15.23 1.05 -9.96
CA VAL A 284 14.97 2.11 -10.94
C VAL A 284 15.46 1.73 -12.34
N GLU A 285 16.65 1.16 -12.45
CA GLU A 285 17.22 0.72 -13.73
C GLU A 285 16.35 -0.35 -14.40
N VAL A 286 15.93 -1.38 -13.63
CA VAL A 286 15.01 -2.43 -14.08
C VAL A 286 13.66 -1.82 -14.49
N ALA A 287 13.08 -0.95 -13.67
CA ALA A 287 11.79 -0.33 -13.93
C ALA A 287 11.77 0.53 -15.21
N VAL A 288 12.86 1.25 -15.49
CA VAL A 288 13.02 2.05 -16.72
C VAL A 288 13.26 1.16 -17.93
N ARG A 289 14.10 0.13 -17.80
CA ARG A 289 14.42 -0.83 -18.88
C ARG A 289 13.17 -1.60 -19.31
N ASP A 290 12.44 -2.14 -18.36
CA ASP A 290 11.32 -3.04 -18.63
C ASP A 290 10.04 -2.25 -18.98
N ASN A 291 9.94 -0.99 -18.51
CA ASN A 291 8.83 -0.09 -18.80
C ASN A 291 7.46 -0.67 -18.40
N LEU A 292 7.44 -1.49 -17.34
CA LEU A 292 6.26 -2.25 -16.87
C LEU A 292 5.49 -1.58 -15.72
N HIS A 293 5.93 -0.42 -15.22
CA HIS A 293 5.22 0.30 -14.15
C HIS A 293 4.19 1.28 -14.69
N TRP A 294 3.36 1.81 -13.78
CA TRP A 294 2.31 2.77 -14.08
C TRP A 294 2.81 3.94 -14.94
N ASN A 295 1.97 4.37 -15.88
CA ASN A 295 2.24 5.44 -16.84
C ASN A 295 3.56 5.30 -17.62
N ASN A 296 3.90 4.09 -18.06
CA ASN A 296 5.16 3.80 -18.76
C ASN A 296 6.39 4.20 -17.92
N SER A 297 6.39 3.83 -16.65
CA SER A 297 7.51 4.08 -15.72
C SER A 297 7.93 5.56 -15.64
N GLU A 298 7.02 6.52 -15.83
CA GLU A 298 7.35 7.97 -15.83
C GLU A 298 8.01 8.41 -14.51
N GLU A 299 7.47 7.98 -13.36
CA GLU A 299 8.07 8.21 -12.04
C GLU A 299 9.51 7.66 -11.96
N TYR A 300 9.74 6.45 -12.45
CA TYR A 300 11.07 5.84 -12.48
C TYR A 300 12.04 6.54 -13.45
N LYS A 301 11.54 7.11 -14.55
CA LYS A 301 12.37 7.92 -15.48
C LYS A 301 12.85 9.21 -14.80
N VAL A 302 12.03 9.83 -13.95
CA VAL A 302 12.44 10.98 -13.13
C VAL A 302 13.54 10.56 -12.14
N TYR A 303 13.38 9.45 -11.42
CA TYR A 303 14.41 8.93 -10.52
C TYR A 303 15.71 8.63 -11.25
N TRP A 304 15.62 8.00 -12.41
CA TRP A 304 16.78 7.69 -13.23
C TRP A 304 17.55 8.95 -13.63
N GLY A 305 16.84 10.01 -13.99
CA GLY A 305 17.45 11.31 -14.28
C GLY A 305 18.29 11.85 -13.11
N ALA A 306 17.77 11.76 -11.89
CA ALA A 306 18.50 12.18 -10.69
C ALA A 306 19.73 11.28 -10.40
N LEU A 307 19.57 9.96 -10.50
CA LEU A 307 20.61 8.97 -10.19
C LEU A 307 21.74 8.92 -11.23
N LYS A 308 21.44 9.23 -12.50
CA LYS A 308 22.41 9.20 -13.60
C LYS A 308 23.45 10.30 -13.51
N SER A 309 23.20 11.37 -12.75
CA SER A 309 24.14 12.48 -12.57
C SER A 309 25.49 12.06 -11.95
N GLY A 310 25.54 10.90 -11.28
CA GLY A 310 26.72 10.38 -10.61
C GLY A 310 27.13 11.16 -9.36
N ARG A 311 26.38 12.20 -9.00
CA ARG A 311 26.60 12.96 -7.77
C ARG A 311 25.99 12.21 -6.58
N PRO A 312 26.59 12.32 -5.38
CA PRO A 312 25.93 11.87 -4.17
C PRO A 312 24.55 12.52 -4.04
N LEU A 313 23.54 11.72 -3.67
CA LEU A 313 22.16 12.14 -3.55
C LEU A 313 21.72 11.97 -2.11
N SER A 314 21.80 13.06 -1.33
CA SER A 314 21.19 13.12 -0.01
C SER A 314 19.69 13.38 -0.14
N LEU A 315 18.90 12.57 0.54
CA LEU A 315 17.48 12.85 0.78
C LEU A 315 17.28 13.68 2.05
N PHE A 316 18.25 13.67 2.96
CA PHE A 316 18.18 14.37 4.24
C PHE A 316 18.50 15.86 4.08
N SER A 317 17.75 16.70 4.81
CA SER A 317 17.90 18.15 4.83
C SER A 317 17.46 18.72 6.20
N ASP A 318 17.45 20.05 6.32
CA ASP A 318 17.03 20.77 7.52
C ASP A 318 15.53 20.60 7.86
N ILE A 319 14.70 20.27 6.87
CA ILE A 319 13.26 20.00 7.08
C ILE A 319 12.98 18.54 7.47
N SER A 320 14.00 17.70 7.51
CA SER A 320 13.87 16.29 7.88
C SER A 320 13.60 16.13 9.38
N GLN A 321 12.68 15.24 9.73
CA GLN A 321 12.34 14.85 11.10
C GLN A 321 12.67 13.37 11.33
N GLU A 322 13.03 13.03 12.56
CA GLU A 322 13.25 11.63 12.97
C GLU A 322 11.92 11.01 13.41
N TYR A 323 11.60 9.83 12.87
CA TYR A 323 10.54 8.99 13.39
C TYR A 323 11.08 8.22 14.59
N VAL A 324 10.62 8.59 15.78
CA VAL A 324 10.97 7.93 17.03
C VAL A 324 9.93 6.85 17.35
N ASP A 325 8.66 7.22 17.23
CA ASP A 325 7.49 6.38 17.45
C ASP A 325 6.27 6.99 16.75
N SER A 326 5.10 6.39 16.91
CA SER A 326 3.84 6.86 16.33
C SER A 326 3.49 8.30 16.72
N SER A 327 3.96 8.84 17.85
CA SER A 327 3.73 10.23 18.22
C SER A 327 4.44 11.22 17.29
N SER A 328 5.50 10.80 16.59
CA SER A 328 6.13 11.60 15.51
C SER A 328 5.15 11.92 14.37
N LEU A 329 4.07 11.14 14.23
CA LEU A 329 3.02 11.34 13.24
C LEU A 329 1.68 11.77 13.85
N GLN A 330 1.66 12.28 15.09
CA GLN A 330 0.44 12.61 15.83
C GLN A 330 -0.52 13.52 15.02
N ARG A 331 0.01 14.57 14.37
CA ARG A 331 -0.79 15.48 13.52
C ARG A 331 -1.51 14.78 12.38
N LEU A 332 -0.93 13.69 11.85
CA LEU A 332 -1.53 12.88 10.79
C LEU A 332 -2.76 12.12 11.32
N PHE A 333 -2.66 11.56 12.52
CA PHE A 333 -3.76 10.83 13.16
C PHE A 333 -4.87 11.76 13.67
N ASP A 334 -4.60 13.07 13.74
CA ASP A 334 -5.57 14.12 14.07
C ASP A 334 -6.23 14.74 12.82
N LEU A 335 -5.93 14.24 11.61
CA LEU A 335 -6.59 14.68 10.37
C LEU A 335 -8.11 14.44 10.28
N PRO A 336 -8.80 13.57 11.06
CA PRO A 336 -10.24 13.47 10.92
C PRO A 336 -10.92 14.69 11.55
N GLY A 337 -11.44 15.59 10.72
CA GLY A 337 -12.44 16.58 11.17
C GLY A 337 -12.21 18.06 10.89
N GLU A 338 -11.39 18.47 9.91
CA GLU A 338 -11.69 19.75 9.25
C GLU A 338 -12.95 19.56 8.40
N ARG A 339 -14.10 19.81 9.05
CA ARG A 339 -15.46 19.61 8.54
C ARG A 339 -15.79 20.49 7.35
#